data_AF-A0A9X5YX38-F1
#
_entry.id   AF-A0A9X5YX38-F1
#
_cell.length_a   1.000
_cell.length_b   1.000
_cell.length_c   1.000
_cell.angle_alpha   90.00
_cell.angle_beta   90.00
_cell.angle_gamma   90.00
#
_symmetry.space_group_name_H-M   'P 1'
#
loop_
_entity.id
_entity.type
_entity.pdbx_description
1 polymer ?
#
loop_
_entity_poly.entity_id
_entity_poly.type
_entity_poly.pdbx_seq_one_letter_code
_entity_poly.pdbx_strand_id
1 'polypeptide(L)'
;MSEPETLTIYLQAEGDADLIADQLRAAAAELPGAGAASVEIDDVERSTVDVLQSITLTLTAAGGVVGATNLLIGQLTDLIKSVKGIRAAWRDTEDGPVPIDVTDTDNADSGQS
;
A
#
# COMPACT_ATOMS: atom_id res chain seq x y z
N MET A 1 -13.34 -7.52 23.82
CA MET A 1 -13.45 -6.94 22.47
C MET A 1 -12.03 -6.73 22.02
N SER A 2 -11.58 -7.40 20.95
CA SER A 2 -10.28 -7.09 20.35
C SER A 2 -10.38 -5.70 19.73
N GLU A 3 -9.37 -4.86 19.95
CA GLU A 3 -9.29 -3.56 19.30
C GLU A 3 -9.23 -3.75 17.77
N PRO A 4 -9.82 -2.84 16.98
CA PRO A 4 -9.71 -2.92 15.53
C PRO A 4 -8.24 -2.81 15.12
N GLU A 5 -7.69 -3.86 14.50
CA GLU A 5 -6.34 -3.84 13.98
C GLU A 5 -6.30 -2.88 12.77
N THR A 6 -5.48 -1.84 12.90
CA THR A 6 -5.27 -0.83 11.87
C THR A 6 -3.90 -1.03 11.25
N LEU A 7 -3.84 -0.96 9.93
CA LEU A 7 -2.64 -1.14 9.13
C LEU A 7 -2.39 0.13 8.33
N THR A 8 -1.24 0.75 8.57
CA THR A 8 -0.81 1.97 7.88
C THR A 8 0.33 1.65 6.93
N ILE A 9 0.18 2.06 5.66
CA ILE A 9 1.17 1.86 4.60
C ILE A 9 1.57 3.23 4.05
N TYR A 10 2.86 3.50 4.04
CA TYR A 10 3.47 4.64 3.35
C TYR A 10 3.89 4.19 1.96
N LEU A 11 3.52 4.95 0.94
CA LEU A 11 3.81 4.67 -0.46
C LEU A 11 4.53 5.87 -1.05
N GLN A 12 5.57 5.59 -1.80
CA GLN A 12 6.21 6.58 -2.66
C GLN A 12 5.72 6.35 -4.09
N ALA A 13 5.06 7.36 -4.65
CA ALA A 13 4.49 7.33 -5.98
C ALA A 13 5.19 8.33 -6.91
N GLU A 14 5.24 7.99 -8.19
CA GLU A 14 5.65 8.84 -9.29
C GLU A 14 4.51 8.94 -10.31
N GLY A 15 4.23 10.15 -10.79
CA GLY A 15 3.16 10.43 -11.74
C GLY A 15 2.00 11.19 -11.10
N ASP A 16 0.78 10.76 -11.37
CA ASP A 16 -0.45 11.40 -10.90
C ASP A 16 -0.89 10.77 -9.56
N ALA A 17 -0.51 11.36 -8.42
CA ALA A 17 -0.89 10.81 -7.12
C ALA A 17 -2.39 10.83 -6.85
N ASP A 18 -3.16 11.78 -7.42
CA ASP A 18 -4.60 11.79 -7.24
C ASP A 18 -5.22 10.53 -7.86
N LEU A 19 -4.81 10.20 -9.09
CA LEU A 19 -5.23 8.97 -9.76
C LEU A 19 -4.78 7.71 -8.99
N ILE A 20 -3.54 7.67 -8.52
CA ILE A 20 -2.99 6.53 -7.77
C ILE A 20 -3.74 6.37 -6.44
N ALA A 21 -4.00 7.46 -5.72
CA ALA A 21 -4.73 7.45 -4.45
C ALA A 21 -6.18 7.00 -4.62
N ASP A 22 -6.85 7.43 -5.69
CA ASP A 22 -8.21 6.98 -6.00
C ASP A 22 -8.26 5.49 -6.34
N GLN A 23 -7.30 4.98 -7.11
CA GLN A 23 -7.18 3.54 -7.40
C GLN A 23 -6.97 2.73 -6.12
N LEU A 24 -6.04 3.16 -5.26
CA LEU A 24 -5.76 2.52 -3.99
C LEU A 24 -6.99 2.54 -3.07
N ARG A 25 -7.69 3.67 -2.97
CA ARG A 25 -8.88 3.81 -2.13
C ARG A 25 -9.99 2.87 -2.60
N ALA A 26 -10.27 2.84 -3.91
CA ALA A 26 -11.30 1.99 -4.48
C ALA A 26 -11.00 0.50 -4.25
N ALA A 27 -9.78 0.06 -4.59
CA ALA A 27 -9.42 -1.34 -4.47
C ALA A 27 -9.24 -1.79 -3.01
N ALA A 28 -8.72 -0.94 -2.12
CA ALA A 28 -8.60 -1.23 -0.69
C ALA A 28 -9.97 -1.45 -0.03
N ALA A 29 -11.00 -0.70 -0.46
CA ALA A 29 -12.36 -0.87 0.03
C ALA A 29 -13.01 -2.20 -0.40
N GLU A 30 -12.51 -2.82 -1.47
CA GLU A 30 -12.97 -4.12 -1.97
C GLU A 30 -12.23 -5.30 -1.33
N LEU A 31 -11.20 -5.05 -0.49
CA LEU A 31 -10.41 -6.12 0.10
C LEU A 31 -11.23 -6.97 1.10
N PRO A 32 -11.25 -8.30 0.93
CA PRO A 32 -11.91 -9.20 1.87
C PRO A 32 -11.37 -9.05 3.30
N GLY A 33 -12.24 -8.67 4.23
CA GLY A 33 -11.87 -8.46 5.63
C GLY A 33 -11.47 -7.03 5.98
N ALA A 34 -11.51 -6.09 5.02
CA ALA A 34 -11.44 -4.67 5.31
C ALA A 34 -12.80 -4.17 5.85
N GLY A 35 -12.77 -3.48 6.99
CA GLY A 35 -13.91 -2.77 7.54
C GLY A 35 -13.96 -1.30 7.11
N ALA A 36 -12.80 -0.69 6.90
CA ALA A 36 -12.65 0.67 6.38
C ALA A 36 -11.30 0.83 5.67
N ALA A 37 -11.23 1.75 4.70
CA ALA A 37 -10.01 2.16 4.03
C ALA A 37 -9.99 3.68 3.86
N SER A 38 -8.86 4.31 4.11
CA SER A 38 -8.63 5.74 3.86
C SER A 38 -7.29 5.95 3.18
N VAL A 39 -7.22 6.95 2.30
CA VAL A 39 -6.01 7.32 1.58
C VAL A 39 -5.82 8.82 1.72
N GLU A 40 -4.62 9.21 2.13
CA GLU A 40 -4.16 10.59 2.25
C GLU A 40 -2.94 10.79 1.34
N ILE A 41 -2.85 11.96 0.71
CA ILE A 41 -1.72 12.35 -0.12
C ILE A 41 -0.98 13.45 0.64
N ASP A 42 0.26 13.17 1.00
CA ASP A 42 1.18 14.14 1.55
C ASP A 42 2.03 14.71 0.41
N ASP A 43 1.86 16.00 0.13
CA ASP A 43 2.70 16.72 -0.84
C ASP A 43 4.13 16.77 -0.30
N VAL A 44 5.00 15.86 -0.79
CA VAL A 44 6.43 15.94 -0.54
C VAL A 44 7.04 16.99 -1.45
N GLU A 45 7.84 17.86 -0.85
CA GLU A 45 8.51 18.98 -1.52
C GLU A 45 9.12 18.56 -2.86
N ARG A 46 8.70 19.28 -3.91
CA ARG A 46 9.12 19.08 -5.30
C ARG A 46 10.61 19.33 -5.44
N SER A 47 11.39 18.27 -5.67
CA SER A 47 12.73 18.39 -6.25
C SER A 47 12.60 18.53 -7.77
N THR A 48 13.43 19.38 -8.38
CA THR A 48 13.36 19.86 -9.77
C THR A 48 13.51 18.77 -10.85
N VAL A 49 13.58 17.49 -10.48
CA VAL A 49 13.96 16.39 -11.38
C VAL A 49 12.94 15.24 -11.34
N ASP A 50 12.27 14.97 -10.21
CA ASP A 50 11.22 13.95 -10.09
C ASP A 50 10.23 14.37 -9.00
N VAL A 51 8.92 14.36 -9.31
CA VAL A 51 7.86 14.60 -8.32
C VAL A 51 7.56 13.27 -7.66
N LEU A 52 8.20 13.03 -6.51
CA LEU A 52 7.90 11.90 -5.65
C LEU A 52 6.84 12.35 -4.64
N GLN A 53 5.68 11.70 -4.66
CA GLN A 53 4.58 12.01 -3.75
C GLN A 53 4.48 10.93 -2.69
N SER A 54 4.20 11.31 -1.46
CA SER A 54 3.91 10.37 -0.39
C SER A 54 2.42 10.12 -0.31
N ILE A 55 2.03 8.86 -0.30
CA ILE A 55 0.63 8.46 -0.11
C ILE A 55 0.58 7.59 1.15
N THR A 56 -0.30 7.95 2.07
CA THR A 56 -0.57 7.16 3.27
C THR A 56 -1.89 6.42 3.09
N LEU A 57 -1.84 5.09 3.07
CA LEU A 57 -3.00 4.20 2.99
C LEU A 57 -3.22 3.54 4.35
N THR A 58 -4.40 3.76 4.94
CA THR A 58 -4.80 3.18 6.21
C THR A 58 -5.96 2.22 5.99
N LEU A 59 -5.80 0.98 6.43
CA LEU A 59 -6.87 -0.02 6.44
C LEU A 59 -7.21 -0.43 7.87
N THR A 60 -8.50 -0.55 8.14
CA THR A 60 -9.00 -1.09 9.41
C THR A 60 -9.63 -2.45 9.12
N ALA A 61 -9.18 -3.49 9.83
CA ALA A 61 -9.76 -4.82 9.71
C ALA A 61 -11.21 -4.86 10.22
N ALA A 62 -12.07 -5.63 9.54
CA ALA A 62 -13.41 -5.92 10.02
C ALA A 62 -13.32 -6.77 11.30
N GLY A 63 -13.89 -6.27 12.41
CA GLY A 63 -13.83 -6.93 13.70
C GLY A 63 -14.41 -8.36 13.66
N GLY A 64 -13.70 -9.31 14.25
CA GLY A 64 -14.14 -10.72 14.39
C GLY A 64 -13.44 -11.72 13.47
N VAL A 65 -12.57 -11.27 12.56
CA VAL A 65 -11.78 -12.16 11.70
C VAL A 65 -10.41 -12.40 12.35
N VAL A 66 -10.26 -13.52 13.06
CA VAL A 66 -8.96 -13.96 13.60
C VAL A 66 -8.02 -14.24 12.41
N GLY A 67 -6.93 -13.49 12.29
CA GLY A 67 -5.99 -13.59 11.16
C GLY A 67 -6.28 -12.66 9.98
N ALA A 68 -7.25 -11.74 10.11
CA ALA A 68 -7.56 -10.73 9.08
C ALA A 68 -6.33 -9.93 8.68
N THR A 69 -5.49 -9.57 9.65
CA THR A 69 -4.33 -8.71 9.42
C THR A 69 -3.31 -9.34 8.50
N ASN A 70 -2.99 -10.63 8.67
CA ASN A 70 -2.07 -11.33 7.77
C ASN A 70 -2.64 -11.48 6.35
N LEU A 71 -3.96 -11.73 6.24
CA LEU A 71 -4.65 -11.77 4.96
C LEU A 71 -4.61 -10.41 4.25
N LEU A 72 -4.95 -9.34 4.99
CA LEU A 72 -4.95 -7.96 4.50
C LEU A 72 -3.54 -7.52 4.07
N ILE A 73 -2.49 -7.89 4.81
CA ILE A 73 -1.10 -7.61 4.41
C ILE A 73 -0.78 -8.24 3.05
N GLY A 74 -1.16 -9.51 2.83
CA GLY A 74 -0.94 -10.18 1.55
C GLY A 74 -1.69 -9.49 0.42
N GLN A 75 -2.98 -9.23 0.62
CA GLN A 75 -3.83 -8.56 -0.36
C GLN A 75 -3.38 -7.13 -0.67
N LEU A 76 -2.92 -6.38 0.34
CA LEU A 76 -2.35 -5.04 0.15
C LEU A 76 -1.06 -5.09 -0.65
N THR A 77 -0.20 -6.08 -0.39
CA THR A 77 1.03 -6.25 -1.16
C THR A 77 0.70 -6.49 -2.64
N ASP A 78 -0.29 -7.34 -2.93
CA ASP A 78 -0.74 -7.60 -4.31
C ASP A 78 -1.38 -6.36 -4.95
N LEU A 79 -2.20 -5.62 -4.19
CA LEU A 79 -2.79 -4.36 -4.64
C LEU A 79 -1.71 -3.34 -5.00
N ILE A 80 -0.74 -3.11 -4.11
CA ILE A 80 0.36 -2.16 -4.33
C ILE A 80 1.13 -2.51 -5.60
N LYS A 81 1.41 -3.80 -5.83
CA LYS A 81 2.08 -4.27 -7.06
C LYS A 81 1.24 -4.05 -8.32
N SER A 82 -0.09 -4.11 -8.21
CA SER A 82 -0.99 -3.89 -9.35
C SER A 82 -1.12 -2.43 -9.78
N VAL A 83 -0.81 -1.48 -8.89
CA VAL A 83 -0.94 -0.04 -9.14
C VAL A 83 0.34 0.50 -9.77
N LYS A 84 0.23 0.96 -11.03
CA LYS A 84 1.36 1.59 -11.73
C LYS A 84 1.72 2.93 -11.10
N GLY A 85 3.01 3.20 -11.00
CA GLY A 85 3.55 4.46 -10.47
C GLY A 85 4.03 4.35 -9.02
N ILE A 86 3.75 3.26 -8.30
CA ILE A 86 4.34 3.01 -6.99
C ILE A 86 5.80 2.58 -7.15
N ARG A 87 6.71 3.31 -6.49
CA ARG A 87 8.16 3.10 -6.53
C ARG A 87 8.68 2.37 -5.30
N ALA A 88 8.07 2.64 -4.16
CA ALA A 88 8.42 2.01 -2.89
C ALA A 88 7.22 2.02 -1.96
N ALA A 89 7.20 1.08 -1.03
CA ALA A 89 6.17 0.98 0.00
C ALA A 89 6.78 0.53 1.32
N TRP A 90 6.23 1.02 2.43
CA TRP A 90 6.61 0.66 3.79
C TRP A 90 5.36 0.47 4.63
N ARG A 91 5.34 -0.61 5.41
CA ARG A 91 4.33 -0.84 6.42
C ARG A 91 4.79 -0.21 7.73
N ASP A 92 3.93 0.56 8.36
CA ASP A 92 4.16 1.03 9.72
C ASP A 92 3.98 -0.11 10.74
N THR A 93 4.92 -0.23 11.66
CA THR A 93 4.87 -1.25 12.74
C THR A 93 5.35 -0.63 14.05
N GLU A 94 5.11 -1.29 15.18
CA GLU A 94 5.58 -0.81 16.48
C GLU A 94 7.11 -0.65 16.54
N ASP A 95 7.85 -1.45 15.78
CA ASP A 95 9.32 -1.38 15.67
C ASP A 95 9.80 -0.37 14.60
N GLY A 96 8.88 0.33 13.95
CA GLY A 96 9.12 1.29 12.87
C GLY A 96 8.73 0.78 11.47
N PRO A 97 8.97 1.59 10.42
CA PRO A 97 8.56 1.25 9.05
C PRO A 97 9.37 0.08 8.49
N VAL A 98 8.66 -0.95 7.99
CA VAL A 98 9.24 -2.13 7.35
C VAL A 98 8.97 -2.08 5.84
N PRO A 99 9.99 -2.20 4.97
CA PRO A 99 9.78 -2.14 3.52
C PRO A 99 8.91 -3.30 3.03
N ILE A 100 8.02 -3.00 2.09
CA ILE A 100 7.25 -3.96 1.31
C ILE A 100 7.93 -4.09 -0.05
N ASP A 101 8.13 -5.34 -0.49
CA ASP A 101 8.64 -5.62 -1.81
C ASP A 101 7.59 -5.26 -2.87
N VAL A 102 7.80 -4.14 -3.55
CA VAL A 102 6.96 -3.65 -4.65
C VAL A 102 7.50 -4.02 -6.02
N THR A 103 8.62 -4.75 -6.08
CA THR A 103 9.16 -5.21 -7.35
C THR A 103 8.20 -6.21 -7.98
N ASP A 104 7.87 -5.96 -9.24
CA ASP A 104 6.99 -6.80 -10.04
C ASP A 104 7.50 -8.25 -9.99
N THR A 105 6.64 -9.20 -9.62
CA THR A 105 6.99 -10.62 -9.60
C THR A 105 7.01 -11.21 -11.03
N ASP A 106 6.92 -10.38 -12.07
CA ASP A 106 6.95 -10.78 -13.49
C ASP A 106 8.31 -10.62 -14.18
N ASN A 107 9.42 -10.49 -13.44
CA ASN A 107 10.78 -10.58 -14.03
C ASN A 107 11.59 -11.75 -13.47
N ALA A 108 10.99 -12.93 -13.48
CA ALA A 108 11.72 -14.18 -13.53
C ALA A 108 11.89 -14.65 -14.99
N ASP A 109 12.36 -13.76 -15.89
CA ASP A 109 12.90 -14.23 -17.17
C ASP A 109 14.23 -14.93 -16.90
N SER A 110 14.10 -16.23 -16.68
CA SER A 110 15.18 -17.19 -16.62
C SER A 110 15.79 -17.29 -18.02
N GLY A 111 16.76 -16.43 -18.34
CA GLY A 111 17.21 -16.27 -19.72
C GLY A 111 18.69 -15.95 -19.87
N GLN A 112 19.55 -16.75 -19.23
CA GLN A 112 20.98 -16.83 -19.53
C GLN A 112 21.20 -16.97 -21.05
N SER A 113 22.05 -16.13 -21.64
CA SER A 113 22.68 -16.36 -22.95
C SER A 113 24.13 -15.94 -22.90
#